data_AF-A0A438C6A7-F1
#
_entry.id   AF-A0A438C6A7-F1
#
_cell.length_a   1.000
_cell.length_b   1.000
_cell.length_c   1.000
_cell.angle_alpha   90.00
_cell.angle_beta   90.00
_cell.angle_gamma   90.00
#
_symmetry.space_group_name_H-M   'P 1'
#
loop_
_entity.id
_entity.type
_entity.pdbx_description
1 polymer ?
#
loop_
_entity_poly.entity_id
_entity_poly.type
_entity_poly.pdbx_seq_one_letter_code
_entity_poly.pdbx_strand_id
1 'polypeptide(L)'
;MTDDKMLVTSPGGKCWFGVELKTFEIGIEEFKGKVRGKICERGPKFSSWIRFGGKGLSLLLEGVESCCGLKERAPFQKFWSEGDRDYSLEIRSNRAGCCERCGEQKILLGFS
;
A
#
# COMPACT_ATOMS: atom_id res chain seq x y z
N MET A 1 -24.01 -5.48 -12.10
CA MET A 1 -23.77 -5.76 -10.66
C MET A 1 -22.60 -4.88 -10.26
N THR A 2 -22.86 -3.99 -9.32
CA THR A 2 -22.13 -2.76 -8.97
C THR A 2 -20.72 -3.03 -8.43
N ASP A 3 -19.71 -2.39 -9.03
CA ASP A 3 -18.38 -2.22 -8.43
C ASP A 3 -18.19 -0.72 -8.15
N ASP A 4 -18.98 -0.22 -7.20
CA ASP A 4 -18.73 1.09 -6.61
C ASP A 4 -17.47 0.97 -5.75
N LYS A 5 -16.34 1.46 -6.27
CA LYS A 5 -15.14 1.76 -5.46
C LYS A 5 -15.52 2.81 -4.42
N MET A 6 -16.06 2.38 -3.28
CA MET A 6 -16.26 3.23 -2.12
C MET A 6 -14.89 3.53 -1.48
N LEU A 7 -14.33 4.69 -1.82
CA LEU A 7 -13.40 5.38 -0.94
C LEU A 7 -14.21 5.99 0.21
N VAL A 8 -14.44 5.22 1.27
CA VAL A 8 -14.91 5.76 2.55
C VAL A 8 -13.71 6.36 3.28
N THR A 9 -13.59 7.68 3.24
CA THR A 9 -12.71 8.44 4.13
C THR A 9 -13.41 8.63 5.47
N SER A 10 -12.90 7.98 6.52
CA SER A 10 -13.38 8.20 7.88
C SER A 10 -12.69 9.44 8.49
N PRO A 11 -13.33 10.21 9.39
CA PRO A 11 -12.77 11.43 9.99
C PRO A 11 -11.47 11.29 10.82
N GLY A 12 -10.76 10.16 10.76
CA GLY A 12 -9.64 9.82 11.66
C GLY A 12 -8.39 9.30 10.95
N GLY A 13 -8.07 9.78 9.74
CA GLY A 13 -6.84 9.37 9.03
C GLY A 13 -6.83 7.91 8.61
N LYS A 14 -8.01 7.30 8.46
CA LYS A 14 -8.19 5.92 8.02
C LYS A 14 -8.84 5.88 6.64
N CYS A 15 -8.25 5.08 5.76
CA CYS A 15 -8.82 4.77 4.45
C CYS A 15 -8.75 3.27 4.18
N TRP A 16 -9.62 2.82 3.28
CA TRP A 16 -9.73 1.43 2.88
C TRP A 16 -9.73 1.35 1.36
N PHE A 17 -9.11 0.32 0.81
CA PHE A 17 -9.21 0.02 -0.61
C PHE A 17 -9.21 -1.50 -0.85
N GLY A 18 -9.94 -1.92 -1.86
CA GLY A 18 -9.99 -3.30 -2.32
C GLY A 18 -9.06 -3.52 -3.52
N VAL A 19 -8.38 -4.65 -3.54
CA VAL A 19 -7.66 -5.16 -4.72
C VAL A 19 -7.98 -6.66 -4.84
N GLU A 20 -8.65 -7.06 -5.91
CA GLU A 20 -9.14 -8.44 -6.08
C GLU A 20 -10.00 -8.89 -4.88
N LEU A 21 -9.70 -10.06 -4.30
CA LEU A 21 -10.38 -10.62 -3.13
C LEU A 21 -9.79 -10.11 -1.79
N LYS A 22 -8.95 -9.08 -1.82
CA LYS A 22 -8.26 -8.55 -0.65
C LYS A 22 -8.74 -7.14 -0.34
N THR A 23 -8.83 -6.85 0.95
CA THR A 23 -9.09 -5.50 1.47
C THR A 23 -7.90 -5.01 2.26
N PHE A 24 -7.55 -3.75 2.05
CA PHE A 24 -6.46 -3.08 2.74
C PHE A 24 -7.04 -1.94 3.57
N GLU A 25 -6.68 -1.90 4.84
CA GLU A 25 -6.96 -0.80 5.76
C GLU A 25 -5.64 -0.06 6.02
N ILE A 26 -5.57 1.22 5.68
CA ILE A 26 -4.48 2.10 6.07
C ILE A 26 -5.00 3.04 7.16
N GLY A 27 -4.31 3.05 8.30
CA GLY A 27 -4.51 4.03 9.35
C GLY A 27 -3.23 4.82 9.58
N ILE A 28 -3.33 6.14 9.60
CA ILE A 28 -2.25 7.05 9.98
C ILE A 28 -2.72 7.83 11.20
N GLU A 29 -1.91 7.81 12.25
CA GLU A 29 -2.13 8.55 13.48
C GLU A 29 -0.88 9.35 13.84
N GLU A 30 -1.08 10.48 14.49
CA GLU A 30 0.00 11.22 15.14
C GLU A 30 -0.04 10.92 16.64
N PHE A 31 1.07 10.44 17.19
CA PHE A 31 1.21 10.15 18.61
C PHE A 31 2.47 10.79 19.16
N LYS A 32 2.31 11.71 20.11
CA LYS A 32 3.41 12.47 20.75
C LYS A 32 4.34 13.15 19.71
N GLY A 33 3.76 13.80 18.70
CA GLY A 33 4.50 14.48 17.63
C GLY A 33 5.23 13.54 16.66
N LYS A 34 4.91 12.23 16.69
CA LYS A 34 5.46 11.24 15.76
C LYS A 34 4.34 10.60 14.96
N VAL A 35 4.52 10.57 13.65
CA VAL A 35 3.64 9.83 12.74
C VAL A 35 3.83 8.33 12.97
N ARG A 36 2.70 7.63 13.06
CA ARG A 36 2.61 6.17 13.08
C ARG A 36 1.55 5.74 12.10
N GLY A 37 1.91 4.77 11.27
CA GLY A 37 1.04 4.17 10.30
C GLY A 37 0.86 2.68 10.55
N LYS A 38 -0.29 2.16 10.14
CA LYS A 38 -0.59 0.73 10.11
C LYS A 38 -1.25 0.40 8.78
N ILE A 39 -0.80 -0.67 8.14
CA ILE A 39 -1.49 -1.26 6.98
C ILE A 39 -1.93 -2.66 7.38
N CYS A 40 -3.21 -2.96 7.20
CA CYS A 40 -3.75 -4.31 7.40
C CYS A 40 -4.25 -4.84 6.06
N GLU A 41 -3.77 -6.00 5.64
CA GLU A 41 -4.31 -6.76 4.51
C GLU A 41 -5.23 -7.86 5.07
N ARG A 42 -6.44 -7.96 4.55
CA ARG A 42 -7.35 -9.07 4.82
C ARG A 42 -7.72 -9.74 3.51
N GLY A 43 -7.45 -11.03 3.41
CA GLY A 43 -7.93 -11.90 2.34
C GLY A 43 -8.77 -13.06 2.89
N PRO A 44 -9.34 -13.90 2.01
CA PRO A 44 -10.26 -14.96 2.41
C PRO A 44 -9.63 -16.04 3.29
N LYS A 45 -8.31 -16.23 3.19
CA LYS A 45 -7.55 -17.30 3.87
C LYS A 45 -6.45 -16.79 4.81
N PHE A 46 -6.13 -15.50 4.78
CA PHE A 46 -5.06 -14.93 5.58
C PHE A 46 -5.29 -13.45 5.86
N SER A 47 -4.74 -12.99 6.97
CA SER A 47 -4.64 -11.56 7.31
C SER A 47 -3.20 -11.24 7.69
N SER A 48 -2.67 -10.15 7.17
CA SER A 48 -1.33 -9.65 7.49
C SER A 48 -1.42 -8.18 7.89
N TRP A 49 -0.44 -7.68 8.64
CA TRP A 49 -0.37 -6.25 8.94
C TRP A 49 1.06 -5.79 9.20
N ILE A 50 1.29 -4.51 8.93
CA ILE A 50 2.57 -3.84 9.13
C ILE A 50 2.35 -2.58 9.96
N ARG A 51 3.39 -2.16 10.69
CA ARG A 51 3.49 -0.81 11.25
C ARG A 51 4.66 -0.08 10.61
N PHE A 52 4.51 1.23 10.46
CA PHE A 52 5.53 2.11 9.93
C PHE A 52 5.46 3.46 10.64
N GLY A 53 6.53 4.25 10.57
CA GLY A 53 6.64 5.60 11.07
C GLY A 53 6.75 6.60 9.93
N GLY A 54 7.29 7.79 10.21
CA GLY A 54 7.39 8.87 9.23
C GLY A 54 8.20 8.51 7.99
N LYS A 55 9.28 7.72 8.13
CA LYS A 55 10.11 7.31 6.98
C LYS A 55 9.34 6.36 6.07
N GLY A 56 8.68 5.37 6.67
CA GLY A 56 7.85 4.42 5.91
C GLY A 56 6.67 5.10 5.23
N LEU A 57 6.07 6.13 5.85
CA LEU A 57 5.00 6.91 5.21
C LEU A 57 5.51 7.64 3.96
N SER A 58 6.66 8.31 4.06
CA SER A 58 7.26 9.02 2.93
C SER A 58 7.54 8.09 1.75
N LEU A 59 8.08 6.90 2.02
CA LEU A 59 8.39 5.91 0.97
C LEU A 59 7.12 5.31 0.36
N LEU A 60 6.08 5.10 1.16
CA LEU A 60 4.78 4.64 0.66
C LEU A 60 4.19 5.65 -0.34
N LEU A 61 4.24 6.95 -0.02
CA LEU A 61 3.77 8.01 -0.91
C LEU A 61 4.61 8.09 -2.19
N GLU A 62 5.95 8.04 -2.08
CA GLU A 62 6.85 7.99 -3.25
C GLU A 62 6.52 6.80 -4.18
N GLY A 63 6.22 5.63 -3.59
CA GLY A 63 5.78 4.46 -4.34
C GLY A 63 4.46 4.69 -5.07
N VAL A 64 3.45 5.26 -4.39
CA VAL A 64 2.15 5.58 -5.00
C VAL A 64 2.30 6.59 -6.15
N GLU A 65 3.14 7.61 -6.00
CA GLU A 65 3.43 8.54 -7.08
C GLU A 65 4.11 7.84 -8.27
N SER A 66 5.05 6.94 -7.99
CA SER A 66 5.73 6.12 -9.01
C SER A 66 4.74 5.21 -9.78
N CYS A 67 3.71 4.70 -9.10
CA CYS A 67 2.60 3.96 -9.71
C CYS A 67 1.77 4.81 -10.67
N CYS A 68 1.46 6.06 -10.29
CA CYS A 68 0.56 6.95 -11.03
C CYS A 68 1.25 7.74 -12.16
N GLY A 69 2.56 7.95 -12.10
CA GLY A 69 3.25 8.96 -12.91
C GLY A 69 3.94 8.49 -14.19
N LEU A 70 4.11 7.18 -14.43
CA LEU A 70 4.99 6.71 -15.50
C LEU A 70 4.24 6.05 -16.67
N LYS A 71 4.46 6.58 -17.88
CA LYS A 71 4.07 5.94 -19.16
C LYS A 71 4.74 4.57 -19.35
N GLU A 72 5.86 4.32 -18.66
CA GLU A 72 6.53 3.04 -18.57
C GLU A 72 6.44 2.49 -17.14
N ARG A 73 6.00 1.23 -17.02
CA ARG A 73 5.85 0.52 -15.74
C ARG A 73 7.22 0.12 -15.18
N ALA A 74 8.03 1.08 -14.78
CA ALA A 74 9.34 0.84 -14.19
C ALA A 74 9.19 0.06 -12.87
N PRO A 75 10.01 -0.98 -12.62
CA PRO A 75 10.08 -1.60 -11.31
C PRO A 75 10.45 -0.56 -10.24
N PHE A 76 9.69 -0.50 -9.16
CA PHE A 76 10.05 0.30 -7.99
C PHE A 76 10.39 -0.64 -6.84
N GLN A 77 11.58 -0.46 -6.27
CA GLN A 77 12.00 -1.18 -5.07
C GLN A 77 12.81 -0.23 -4.17
N LYS A 78 12.42 -0.14 -2.91
CA LYS A 78 13.15 0.61 -1.89
C LYS A 78 13.28 -0.21 -0.62
N PHE A 79 14.40 -0.03 0.07
CA PHE A 79 14.69 -0.65 1.36
C PHE A 79 14.93 0.45 2.39
N TRP A 80 14.45 0.25 3.61
CA TRP A 80 14.74 1.16 4.71
C TRP A 80 14.67 0.44 6.06
N SER A 81 15.39 0.99 7.02
CA SER A 81 15.35 0.55 8.42
C SER A 81 14.61 1.60 9.26
N GLU A 82 13.75 1.13 10.16
CA GLU A 82 13.04 1.99 11.11
C GLU A 82 12.91 1.30 12.47
N GLY A 83 13.61 1.84 13.47
CA GLY A 83 13.78 1.17 14.74
C GLY A 83 14.73 -0.02 14.61
N ASP A 84 14.28 -1.18 15.06
CA ASP A 84 14.97 -2.48 15.02
C ASP A 84 14.50 -3.36 13.84
N ARG A 85 13.82 -2.78 12.85
CA ARG A 85 13.18 -3.50 11.74
C ARG A 85 13.65 -2.97 10.40
N ASP A 86 13.84 -3.90 9.49
CA ASP A 86 14.10 -3.63 8.08
C ASP A 86 12.83 -3.87 7.26
N TYR A 87 12.61 -3.02 6.27
CA TYR A 87 11.43 -3.01 5.42
C TYR A 87 11.85 -2.91 3.95
N SER A 88 11.02 -3.50 3.10
CA SER A 88 11.09 -3.31 1.65
C SER A 88 9.72 -2.95 1.09
N LEU A 89 9.73 -2.00 0.15
CA LEU A 89 8.56 -1.61 -0.61
C LEU A 89 8.85 -1.93 -2.07
N GLU A 90 8.04 -2.81 -2.64
CA GLU A 90 8.17 -3.22 -4.02
C GLU A 90 6.85 -3.02 -4.77
N ILE A 91 6.92 -2.38 -5.93
CA ILE A 91 5.78 -2.28 -6.84
C ILE A 91 6.04 -3.26 -7.97
N ARG A 92 5.21 -4.30 -8.03
CA ARG A 92 5.24 -5.29 -9.10
C ARG A 92 4.07 -5.06 -10.03
N SER A 93 4.33 -5.07 -11.33
CA SER A 93 3.28 -5.32 -12.31
C SER A 93 2.88 -6.80 -12.19
N ASN A 94 1.62 -7.07 -11.90
CA ASN A 94 1.14 -8.44 -11.98
C ASN A 94 0.95 -8.82 -13.47
N ARG A 95 1.27 -10.06 -13.87
CA ARG A 95 0.91 -10.63 -15.18
C ARG A 95 -0.37 -11.48 -15.08
N ALA A 96 -1.28 -11.16 -14.15
CA ALA A 96 -2.61 -11.72 -14.18
C ALA A 96 -3.39 -10.97 -15.28
N GLY A 97 -4.00 -11.75 -16.17
CA GLY A 97 -4.37 -11.33 -17.52
C GLY A 97 -5.30 -10.13 -17.64
N CYS A 98 -4.98 -9.33 -18.66
CA CYS A 98 -5.89 -8.62 -19.56
C CYS A 98 -6.76 -7.47 -18.98
N CYS A 99 -6.29 -6.24 -19.18
CA CYS A 99 -7.07 -5.17 -19.79
C CYS A 99 -6.12 -4.20 -20.49
N GLU A 100 -6.38 -3.90 -21.77
CA GLU A 100 -5.66 -2.89 -22.57
C GLU A 100 -5.85 -1.45 -22.06
N ARG A 101 -6.42 -1.27 -20.86
CA ARG A 101 -6.61 0.03 -20.22
C ARG A 101 -6.37 0.11 -18.71
N CYS A 102 -5.84 -0.92 -18.06
CA CYS A 102 -5.39 -0.78 -16.69
C CYS A 102 -4.34 -1.85 -16.35
N GLY A 103 -3.12 -1.42 -16.04
CA GLY A 103 -2.10 -2.31 -15.50
C GLY A 103 -2.36 -2.51 -14.02
N GLU A 104 -2.67 -3.73 -13.61
CA GLU A 104 -2.76 -4.06 -12.19
C GLU A 104 -1.36 -4.01 -11.55
N GLN A 105 -1.09 -2.92 -10.85
CA GLN A 105 0.11 -2.75 -10.03
C GLN A 105 -0.19 -3.28 -8.63
N LYS A 106 0.55 -4.30 -8.20
CA LYS A 106 0.49 -4.81 -6.84
C LYS A 106 1.61 -4.13 -6.06
N ILE A 107 1.22 -3.35 -5.05
CA ILE A 107 2.16 -2.88 -4.02
C ILE A 107 2.35 -4.05 -3.07
N LEU A 108 3.54 -4.67 -3.10
CA LEU A 108 3.95 -5.67 -2.13
C LEU A 108 4.84 -4.98 -1.10
N LEU A 109 4.32 -4.89 0.12
CA LEU A 109 5.12 -4.51 1.28
C LEU A 109 5.74 -5.80 1.84
N GLY A 110 7.02 -6.01 1.56
CA GLY A 110 7.76 -7.19 1.98
C GLY A 110 8.55 -6.93 3.26
N PHE A 111 8.47 -7.86 4.21
CA PHE A 111 9.38 -7.93 5.37
C PHE A 111 10.51 -8.91 5.02
N SER A 112 11.77 -8.51 5.25
CA SER A 112 12.89 -9.45 5.26
C SER A 112 13.12 -9.98 6.66
#